data_AF-R7G7Y0-F1
#
_entry.id   AF-R7G7Y0-F1
#
_cell.length_a   1.000
_cell.length_b   1.000
_cell.length_c   1.000
_cell.angle_alpha   90.00
_cell.angle_beta   90.00
_cell.angle_gamma   90.00
#
_symmetry.space_group_name_H-M   'P 1'
#
loop_
_entity.id
_entity.type
_entity.pdbx_description
1 polymer ?
#
loop_
_entity_poly.entity_id
_entity_poly.type
_entity_poly.pdbx_seq_one_letter_code
_entity_poly.pdbx_strand_id
1 'polypeptide(L)'
;MYQFLLNSEDEKVIDYLKKLTFLKKEEIDTLEECVKTAPHLREAQKALAKEVVTFLHGENEYNKAIKISEALFKGDVKTLSSEEASDALKGFEKREVADHITLTEALVSSGIASSKREAREWIKGNSIQVNGEKITDVDFVVSSEHALCHKDTLIKRGKRNYFVITQK
;
A
#
# COMPACT_ATOMS: atom_id res chain seq x y z
N MET A 1 -6.34 -4.64 -8.13
CA MET A 1 -7.42 -3.99 -8.90
C MET A 1 -8.03 -2.79 -8.17
N TYR A 2 -8.50 -2.95 -6.93
CA TYR A 2 -9.07 -1.85 -6.13
C TYR A 2 -8.24 -0.56 -6.16
N GLN A 3 -6.95 -0.62 -5.79
CA GLN A 3 -6.09 0.56 -5.74
C GLN A 3 -5.89 1.24 -7.10
N PHE A 4 -5.90 0.47 -8.20
CA PHE A 4 -5.78 1.00 -9.55
C PHE A 4 -7.01 1.86 -9.90
N LEU A 5 -8.22 1.34 -9.65
CA LEU A 5 -9.47 2.07 -9.87
C LEU A 5 -9.58 3.28 -8.94
N LEU A 6 -9.23 3.10 -7.66
CA LEU A 6 -9.22 4.19 -6.68
C LEU A 6 -8.27 5.32 -7.10
N ASN A 7 -7.18 5.00 -7.79
CA ASN A 7 -6.20 5.98 -8.28
C ASN A 7 -6.57 6.65 -9.60
N SER A 8 -7.76 6.38 -10.16
CA SER A 8 -8.22 7.03 -11.39
C SER A 8 -8.22 8.56 -11.27
N GLU A 9 -7.85 9.21 -12.37
CA GLU A 9 -7.87 10.66 -12.53
C GLU A 9 -9.31 11.20 -12.46
N ASP A 10 -9.49 12.37 -11.85
CA ASP A 10 -10.80 13.04 -11.72
C ASP A 10 -11.45 13.27 -13.09
N GLU A 11 -10.65 13.55 -14.13
CA GLU A 11 -11.12 13.77 -15.50
C GLU A 11 -11.71 12.51 -16.16
N LYS A 12 -11.32 11.32 -15.70
CA LYS A 12 -11.69 10.03 -16.32
C LYS A 12 -12.70 9.22 -15.50
N VAL A 13 -12.77 9.45 -14.19
CA VAL A 13 -13.55 8.60 -13.29
C VAL A 13 -15.03 8.52 -13.66
N ILE A 14 -15.64 9.62 -14.13
CA ILE A 14 -17.05 9.65 -14.55
C ILE A 14 -17.28 8.84 -15.83
N ASP A 15 -16.36 8.92 -16.80
CA ASP A 15 -16.44 8.11 -18.02
C ASP A 15 -16.28 6.62 -17.70
N TYR A 16 -15.39 6.28 -16.76
CA TYR A 16 -15.25 4.91 -16.28
C TYR A 16 -16.50 4.41 -15.56
N LEU A 17 -17.13 5.22 -14.72
CA LEU A 17 -18.40 4.86 -14.08
C LEU A 17 -19.48 4.55 -15.13
N LYS A 18 -19.62 5.40 -16.16
CA LYS A 18 -20.59 5.19 -17.25
C LYS A 18 -20.35 3.92 -18.07
N LYS A 19 -19.10 3.47 -18.18
CA LYS A 19 -18.71 2.34 -19.05
C LYS A 19 -18.55 1.01 -18.31
N LEU A 20 -18.20 1.05 -17.03
CA LEU A 20 -17.75 -0.13 -16.28
C LEU A 20 -18.72 -0.52 -15.16
N THR A 21 -19.79 0.24 -14.90
CA THR A 21 -20.74 -0.04 -13.83
C THR A 21 -22.18 -0.03 -14.33
N PHE A 22 -23.09 -0.53 -13.48
CA PHE A 22 -24.54 -0.53 -13.73
C PHE A 22 -25.27 0.57 -12.95
N LEU A 23 -24.53 1.59 -12.48
CA LEU A 23 -25.12 2.71 -11.76
C LEU A 23 -26.10 3.47 -12.66
N LYS A 24 -27.17 3.97 -12.04
CA LYS A 24 -28.14 4.81 -12.74
C LYS A 24 -27.54 6.16 -13.05
N LYS A 25 -28.13 6.84 -14.02
CA LYS A 25 -27.69 8.18 -14.43
C LYS A 25 -27.69 9.15 -13.25
N GLU A 26 -28.73 9.12 -12.41
CA GLU A 26 -28.87 10.03 -11.28
C GLU A 26 -27.76 9.84 -10.23
N GLU A 27 -27.30 8.59 -10.04
CA GLU A 27 -26.19 8.26 -9.14
C GLU A 27 -24.87 8.80 -9.72
N ILE A 28 -24.66 8.65 -11.03
CA ILE A 28 -23.47 9.17 -11.71
C ILE A 28 -23.46 10.71 -11.71
N ASP A 29 -24.59 11.36 -11.95
CA ASP A 29 -24.71 12.83 -11.93
C ASP A 29 -24.37 13.38 -10.53
N THR A 30 -24.79 12.67 -9.46
CA THR A 30 -24.42 13.02 -8.08
C THR A 30 -22.91 12.90 -7.85
N LEU A 31 -22.30 11.80 -8.31
CA LEU A 31 -20.85 11.60 -8.18
C LEU A 31 -20.04 12.61 -9.02
N GLU A 32 -20.54 13.03 -10.17
CA GLU A 32 -19.95 14.08 -10.99
C GLU A 32 -19.91 15.42 -10.26
N GLU A 33 -20.98 15.77 -9.54
CA GLU A 33 -21.01 16.97 -8.70
C GLU A 33 -20.02 16.86 -7.53
N CYS A 34 -19.89 15.69 -6.90
CA CYS A 34 -18.90 15.46 -5.85
C CYS A 34 -17.46 15.63 -6.36
N VAL A 35 -17.16 15.24 -7.60
CA VAL A 35 -15.82 15.47 -8.20
C VAL A 35 -15.55 16.97 -8.39
N LYS A 36 -16.56 17.78 -8.73
CA LYS A 36 -16.41 19.23 -8.91
C LYS A 36 -16.27 19.98 -7.58
N THR A 37 -17.06 19.59 -6.58
CA THR A 37 -17.20 20.34 -5.32
C THR A 37 -16.29 19.83 -4.20
N ALA A 38 -16.02 18.52 -4.17
CA ALA A 38 -15.25 17.86 -3.13
C ALA A 38 -14.31 16.75 -3.66
N PRO A 39 -13.43 17.04 -4.65
CA PRO A 39 -12.56 16.03 -5.28
C PRO A 39 -11.65 15.30 -4.28
N HIS A 40 -11.25 15.99 -3.20
CA HIS A 40 -10.42 15.44 -2.13
C HIS A 40 -11.06 14.24 -1.39
N LEU A 41 -12.38 14.10 -1.41
CA LEU A 41 -13.09 12.96 -0.80
C LEU A 41 -13.02 11.70 -1.65
N ARG A 42 -12.73 11.83 -2.95
CA ARG A 42 -12.60 10.76 -3.93
C ARG A 42 -13.82 9.84 -4.01
N GLU A 43 -15.03 10.39 -3.85
CA GLU A 43 -16.26 9.59 -3.78
C GLU A 43 -16.52 8.82 -5.08
N ALA A 44 -16.34 9.45 -6.23
CA ALA A 44 -16.49 8.80 -7.53
C ALA A 44 -15.49 7.64 -7.73
N GLN A 45 -14.24 7.81 -7.30
CA GLN A 45 -13.24 6.74 -7.41
C GLN A 45 -13.53 5.59 -6.45
N LYS A 46 -14.02 5.89 -5.24
CA LYS A 46 -14.47 4.87 -4.28
C LYS A 46 -15.66 4.10 -4.82
N ALA A 47 -16.65 4.78 -5.41
CA ALA A 47 -17.80 4.16 -6.05
C ALA A 47 -17.36 3.27 -7.22
N LEU A 48 -16.49 3.77 -8.11
CA LEU A 48 -15.95 3.00 -9.23
C LEU A 48 -15.23 1.73 -8.75
N ALA A 49 -14.37 1.86 -7.75
CA ALA A 49 -13.64 0.75 -7.18
C ALA A 49 -14.57 -0.28 -6.53
N LYS A 50 -15.63 0.18 -5.84
CA LYS A 50 -16.65 -0.68 -5.24
C LYS A 50 -17.41 -1.47 -6.28
N GLU A 51 -18.00 -0.80 -7.26
CA GLU A 51 -18.85 -1.43 -8.27
C GLU A 51 -18.08 -2.47 -9.08
N VAL A 52 -16.90 -2.10 -9.60
CA VAL A 52 -16.12 -3.00 -10.46
C VAL A 52 -15.54 -4.18 -9.69
N VAL A 53 -15.00 -3.96 -8.48
CA VAL A 53 -14.43 -5.07 -7.68
C VAL A 53 -15.53 -6.00 -7.20
N THR A 54 -16.67 -5.46 -6.74
CA THR A 54 -17.81 -6.27 -6.28
C THR A 54 -18.40 -7.06 -7.43
N PHE A 55 -18.54 -6.48 -8.62
CA PHE A 55 -19.05 -7.17 -9.79
C PHE A 55 -18.16 -8.35 -10.23
N LEU A 56 -16.83 -8.19 -10.20
CA LEU A 56 -15.89 -9.21 -10.67
C LEU A 56 -15.50 -10.26 -9.63
N HIS A 57 -15.42 -9.87 -8.35
CA HIS A 57 -14.86 -10.71 -7.28
C HIS A 57 -15.78 -10.87 -6.07
N GLY A 58 -16.93 -10.20 -6.06
CA GLY A 58 -17.86 -10.22 -4.94
C GLY A 58 -17.51 -9.24 -3.83
N GLU A 59 -18.46 -9.05 -2.92
CA GLU A 59 -18.39 -8.04 -1.84
C GLU A 59 -17.31 -8.36 -0.80
N ASN A 60 -17.07 -9.64 -0.53
CA ASN A 60 -16.02 -10.07 0.42
C ASN A 60 -14.63 -9.63 -0.03
N GLU A 61 -14.32 -9.76 -1.33
CA GLU A 61 -13.04 -9.35 -1.88
C GLU A 61 -12.90 -7.82 -1.93
N TYR A 62 -14.00 -7.09 -2.16
CA TYR A 62 -14.01 -5.63 -2.03
C TYR A 62 -13.68 -5.19 -0.60
N ASN A 63 -14.33 -5.78 0.40
CA ASN A 63 -14.08 -5.47 1.81
C ASN A 63 -12.65 -5.82 2.24
N LYS A 64 -12.13 -6.98 1.78
CA LYS A 64 -10.73 -7.36 1.97
C LYS A 64 -9.78 -6.35 1.35
N ALA A 65 -10.05 -5.88 0.14
CA ALA A 65 -9.23 -4.89 -0.54
C ALA A 65 -9.23 -3.52 0.19
N ILE A 66 -10.36 -3.08 0.74
CA ILE A 66 -10.42 -1.88 1.60
C ILE A 66 -9.53 -2.07 2.82
N LYS A 67 -9.71 -3.19 3.55
CA LYS A 67 -8.96 -3.46 4.77
C LYS A 67 -7.44 -3.42 4.53
N ILE A 68 -6.99 -4.08 3.46
CA ILE A 68 -5.57 -4.08 3.04
C ILE A 68 -5.11 -2.65 2.71
N SER A 69 -5.87 -1.92 1.89
CA SER A 69 -5.55 -0.55 1.50
C SER A 69 -5.43 0.39 2.71
N GLU A 70 -6.36 0.28 3.66
CA GLU A 70 -6.33 1.09 4.88
C GLU A 70 -5.15 0.72 5.78
N ALA A 71 -4.88 -0.56 5.98
CA ALA A 71 -3.77 -1.02 6.80
C ALA A 71 -2.42 -0.54 6.24
N LEU A 72 -2.22 -0.60 4.93
CA LEU A 72 -1.02 -0.07 4.27
C LEU A 72 -0.88 1.45 4.45
N PHE A 73 -1.99 2.19 4.37
CA PHE A 73 -1.96 3.64 4.46
C PHE A 73 -1.77 4.15 5.90
N LYS A 74 -2.48 3.56 6.87
CA LYS A 74 -2.39 3.88 8.30
C LYS A 74 -1.10 3.36 8.94
N GLY A 75 -0.50 2.30 8.36
CA GLY A 75 0.65 1.61 8.93
C GLY A 75 0.26 0.42 9.82
N ASP A 76 -1.02 0.09 9.92
CA ASP A 76 -1.51 -1.00 10.79
C ASP A 76 -1.41 -2.39 10.12
N VAL A 77 -0.36 -2.61 9.32
CA VAL A 77 -0.19 -3.83 8.51
C VAL A 77 -0.03 -5.10 9.34
N LYS A 78 0.33 -4.97 10.63
CA LYS A 78 0.38 -6.10 11.58
C LYS A 78 -1.00 -6.67 11.94
N THR A 79 -2.09 -5.94 11.64
CA THR A 79 -3.46 -6.42 11.87
C THR A 79 -3.98 -7.32 10.74
N LEU A 80 -3.22 -7.43 9.65
CA LEU A 80 -3.56 -8.28 8.52
C LEU A 80 -3.24 -9.74 8.85
N SER A 81 -4.07 -10.66 8.37
CA SER A 81 -3.72 -12.08 8.37
C SER A 81 -2.52 -12.33 7.43
N SER A 82 -1.86 -13.48 7.55
CA SER A 82 -0.74 -13.84 6.65
C SER A 82 -1.16 -13.84 5.17
N GLU A 83 -2.40 -14.24 4.86
CA GLU A 83 -2.92 -14.23 3.49
C GLU A 83 -3.19 -12.80 3.00
N GLU A 84 -3.79 -11.95 3.84
CA GLU A 84 -4.05 -10.55 3.52
C GLU A 84 -2.74 -9.77 3.32
N ALA A 85 -1.73 -10.04 4.16
CA ALA A 85 -0.40 -9.48 4.00
C ALA A 85 0.25 -9.96 2.69
N SER A 86 0.13 -11.25 2.35
CA SER A 86 0.67 -11.78 1.09
C SER A 86 0.02 -11.09 -0.12
N ASP A 87 -1.30 -10.93 -0.11
CA ASP A 87 -2.04 -10.19 -1.15
C ASP A 87 -1.63 -8.72 -1.22
N ALA A 88 -1.43 -8.07 -0.08
CA ALA A 88 -0.95 -6.70 0.01
C ALA A 88 0.43 -6.53 -0.66
N LEU A 89 1.33 -7.49 -0.46
CA LEU A 89 2.70 -7.42 -0.94
C LEU A 89 2.89 -7.98 -2.36
N LYS A 90 1.90 -8.68 -2.92
CA LYS A 90 1.97 -9.37 -4.21
C LYS A 90 2.36 -8.48 -5.40
N GLY A 91 1.95 -7.21 -5.37
CA GLY A 91 2.23 -6.24 -6.44
C GLY A 91 3.59 -5.53 -6.33
N PHE A 92 4.34 -5.76 -5.25
CA PHE A 92 5.61 -5.09 -5.01
C PHE A 92 6.79 -5.88 -5.57
N GLU A 93 7.80 -5.15 -6.06
CA GLU A 93 9.11 -5.74 -6.33
C GLU A 93 9.74 -6.19 -5.01
N LYS A 94 10.01 -7.49 -4.90
CA LYS A 94 10.65 -8.09 -3.73
C LYS A 94 12.16 -8.05 -3.90
N ARG A 95 12.85 -7.62 -2.85
CA ARG A 95 14.31 -7.48 -2.83
C ARG A 95 14.90 -8.41 -1.78
N GLU A 96 15.67 -9.38 -2.22
CA GLU A 96 16.23 -10.38 -1.32
C GLU A 96 17.35 -9.78 -0.47
N VAL A 97 17.34 -10.10 0.81
CA VAL A 97 18.37 -9.71 1.78
C VAL A 97 18.76 -10.90 2.65
N ALA A 98 19.96 -10.86 3.22
CA ALA A 98 20.33 -11.85 4.24
C ALA A 98 19.43 -11.71 5.47
N ASP A 99 19.13 -12.83 6.13
CA ASP A 99 18.42 -12.82 7.40
C ASP A 99 19.33 -12.33 8.54
N HIS A 100 18.72 -11.80 9.62
CA HIS A 100 19.40 -11.33 10.83
C HIS A 100 20.49 -10.27 10.56
N ILE A 101 20.19 -9.26 9.74
CA ILE A 101 21.08 -8.13 9.45
C ILE A 101 20.53 -6.82 9.98
N THR A 102 21.40 -5.83 10.16
CA THR A 102 20.95 -4.49 10.57
C THR A 102 20.04 -3.86 9.49
N LEU A 103 19.08 -3.02 9.90
CA LEU A 103 18.23 -2.27 8.96
C LEU A 103 19.06 -1.43 8.01
N THR A 104 20.16 -0.86 8.50
CA THR A 104 21.13 -0.11 7.68
C THR A 104 21.66 -0.98 6.53
N GLU A 105 22.03 -2.23 6.80
CA GLU A 105 22.55 -3.16 5.79
C GLU A 105 21.46 -3.63 4.85
N ALA A 106 20.28 -3.96 5.36
CA ALA A 106 19.13 -4.34 4.55
C ALA A 106 18.76 -3.24 3.54
N LEU A 107 18.76 -1.97 3.95
CA LEU A 107 18.45 -0.84 3.06
C LEU A 107 19.47 -0.68 1.94
N VAL A 108 20.76 -0.94 2.19
CA VAL A 108 21.82 -0.80 1.19
C VAL A 108 21.88 -2.01 0.26
N SER A 109 21.82 -3.23 0.80
CA SER A 109 21.88 -4.46 0.00
C SER A 109 20.66 -4.63 -0.91
N SER A 110 19.50 -4.16 -0.46
CA SER A 110 18.30 -4.08 -1.29
C SER A 110 18.29 -2.88 -2.24
N GLY A 111 19.33 -2.03 -2.26
CA GLY A 111 19.38 -0.86 -3.14
C GLY A 111 18.29 0.19 -2.87
N ILE A 112 17.70 0.21 -1.67
CA ILE A 112 16.77 1.26 -1.21
C ILE A 112 17.56 2.52 -0.85
N ALA A 113 18.75 2.35 -0.26
CA ALA A 113 19.73 3.39 0.02
C ALA A 113 21.00 3.18 -0.82
N SER A 114 21.61 4.28 -1.25
CA SER A 114 22.87 4.28 -2.01
C SER A 114 24.10 4.02 -1.13
N SER A 115 24.02 4.27 0.19
CA SER A 115 25.14 4.06 1.12
C SER A 115 24.67 3.82 2.57
N LYS A 116 25.55 3.22 3.39
CA LYS A 116 25.29 3.03 4.84
C LYS A 116 25.09 4.35 5.58
N ARG A 117 25.75 5.43 5.12
CA ARG A 117 25.59 6.76 5.70
C ARG A 117 24.18 7.29 5.47
N GLU A 118 23.70 7.24 4.22
CA GLU A 118 22.35 7.68 3.85
C GLU A 118 21.27 6.89 4.60
N ALA A 119 21.41 5.57 4.67
CA ALA A 119 20.49 4.71 5.41
C ALA A 119 20.38 5.13 6.90
N ARG A 120 21.52 5.38 7.56
CA ARG A 120 21.53 5.85 8.97
C ARG A 120 20.90 7.22 9.14
N GLU A 121 21.13 8.14 8.20
CA GLU A 121 20.50 9.47 8.22
C GLU A 121 18.96 9.35 8.13
N TRP A 122 18.44 8.46 7.27
CA TRP A 122 16.99 8.23 7.18
C TRP A 122 16.38 7.59 8.42
N ILE A 123 17.08 6.61 9.02
CA ILE A 123 16.64 5.95 10.26
C ILE A 123 16.56 6.99 11.39
N LYS A 124 17.66 7.71 11.65
CA LYS A 124 17.71 8.75 12.69
C LYS A 124 16.72 9.90 12.41
N GLY A 125 16.52 10.21 11.13
CA GLY A 125 15.57 11.22 10.66
C GLY A 125 14.10 10.78 10.69
N ASN A 126 13.76 9.67 11.34
CA ASN A 126 12.38 9.17 11.50
C ASN A 126 11.65 8.99 10.15
N SER A 127 12.42 8.66 9.11
CA SER A 127 11.94 8.57 7.73
C SER A 127 11.70 7.13 7.29
N ILE A 128 12.10 6.13 8.09
CA ILE A 128 11.92 4.72 7.80
C ILE A 128 10.87 4.12 8.73
N GLN A 129 9.95 3.36 8.15
CA GLN A 129 9.04 2.48 8.88
C GLN A 129 9.25 1.04 8.43
N VAL A 130 9.24 0.12 9.39
CA VAL A 130 9.31 -1.33 9.19
C VAL A 130 7.98 -1.90 9.66
N ASN A 131 7.23 -2.54 8.77
CA ASN A 131 5.89 -3.07 9.06
C ASN A 131 4.96 -2.04 9.73
N GLY A 132 5.09 -0.78 9.28
CA GLY A 132 4.31 0.37 9.79
C GLY A 132 4.83 1.04 11.05
N GLU A 133 5.82 0.44 11.73
CA GLU A 133 6.44 1.03 12.92
C GLU A 133 7.63 1.89 12.53
N LYS A 134 7.68 3.10 13.08
CA LYS A 134 8.82 4.02 12.89
C LYS A 134 10.04 3.48 13.63
N ILE A 135 11.14 3.28 12.89
CA ILE A 135 12.40 2.81 13.45
C ILE A 135 13.40 3.97 13.45
N THR A 136 13.89 4.32 14.63
CA THR A 136 14.94 5.35 14.83
C THR A 136 16.25 4.77 15.34
N ASP A 137 16.25 3.50 15.73
CA ASP A 137 17.44 2.76 16.15
C ASP A 137 18.22 2.27 14.93
N VAL A 138 19.48 2.69 14.81
CA VAL A 138 20.38 2.31 13.71
C VAL A 138 20.90 0.88 13.85
N ASP A 139 20.83 0.33 15.06
CA ASP A 139 21.26 -1.02 15.38
C ASP A 139 20.09 -2.01 15.33
N PHE A 140 18.88 -1.54 14.96
CA PHE A 140 17.71 -2.39 14.74
C PHE A 140 18.03 -3.51 13.75
N VAL A 141 17.76 -4.75 14.15
CA VAL A 141 17.98 -5.94 13.33
C VAL A 141 16.68 -6.34 12.66
N VAL A 142 16.75 -6.57 11.35
CA VAL A 142 15.66 -7.14 10.58
C VAL A 142 15.85 -8.65 10.55
N SER A 143 14.83 -9.39 10.97
CA SER A 143 14.81 -10.85 10.92
C SER A 143 13.53 -11.39 10.30
N SER A 144 13.62 -12.60 9.74
CA SER A 144 12.49 -13.34 9.19
C SER A 144 11.43 -13.67 10.23
N GLU A 145 11.79 -13.72 11.51
CA GLU A 145 10.89 -13.90 12.65
C GLU A 145 9.91 -12.74 12.84
N HIS A 146 10.29 -11.54 12.37
CA HIS A 146 9.49 -10.32 12.45
C HIS A 146 8.88 -9.94 11.09
N ALA A 147 8.93 -10.83 10.11
CA ALA A 147 8.31 -10.64 8.81
C ALA A 147 6.77 -10.66 8.90
N LEU A 148 6.10 -10.00 7.95
CA LEU A 148 4.63 -9.96 7.88
C LEU A 148 4.05 -11.28 7.39
N CYS A 149 4.66 -11.86 6.35
CA CYS A 149 4.25 -13.12 5.76
C CYS A 149 5.40 -13.67 4.92
N HIS A 150 5.58 -14.99 4.85
CA HIS A 150 6.56 -15.64 3.95
C HIS A 150 7.98 -15.04 3.95
N LYS A 151 8.48 -14.56 5.10
CA LYS A 151 9.76 -13.83 5.21
C LYS A 151 9.81 -12.49 4.44
N ASP A 152 8.67 -11.87 4.18
CA ASP A 152 8.56 -10.55 3.58
C ASP A 152 8.31 -9.48 4.65
N THR A 153 9.10 -8.41 4.59
CA THR A 153 8.98 -7.23 5.45
C THR A 153 8.69 -6.01 4.59
N LEU A 154 7.70 -5.21 5.01
CA LEU A 154 7.37 -3.95 4.35
C LEU A 154 8.23 -2.83 4.90
N ILE A 155 8.97 -2.16 4.01
CA ILE A 155 9.75 -0.97 4.32
C ILE A 155 9.09 0.23 3.67
N LYS A 156 8.78 1.26 4.46
CA LYS A 156 8.28 2.54 3.96
C LYS A 156 9.30 3.64 4.22
N ARG A 157 9.66 4.37 3.16
CA ARG A 157 10.53 5.56 3.22
C ARG A 157 9.72 6.82 2.94
N GLY A 158 9.58 7.67 3.96
CA GLY A 158 8.79 8.88 3.89
C GLY A 158 7.29 8.59 3.69
N LYS A 159 6.62 9.36 2.82
CA LYS A 159 5.15 9.27 2.68
C LYS A 159 4.66 8.24 1.65
N ARG A 160 5.40 8.04 0.55
CA ARG A 160 4.90 7.31 -0.63
C ARG A 160 5.78 6.16 -1.12
N ASN A 161 7.03 6.04 -0.66
CA ASN A 161 7.92 5.01 -1.16
C ASN A 161 7.78 3.76 -0.28
N TYR A 162 7.29 2.69 -0.87
CA TYR A 162 7.13 1.39 -0.25
C TYR A 162 8.01 0.38 -0.97
N PHE A 163 8.67 -0.47 -0.21
CA PHE A 163 9.56 -1.51 -0.70
C PHE A 163 9.28 -2.79 0.09
N VAL A 164 9.49 -3.93 -0.55
CA VAL A 164 9.40 -5.23 0.13
C VAL A 164 10.77 -5.86 0.11
N ILE A 165 11.25 -6.24 1.28
CA ILE A 165 12.46 -7.05 1.42
C ILE A 165 12.07 -8.46 1.82
N THR A 166 12.77 -9.46 1.27
CA THR A 166 12.56 -10.87 1.60
C THR A 166 13.82 -11.41 2.27
N GLN A 167 13.73 -11.84 3.53
CA GLN A 167 14.87 -12.44 4.23
C GLN A 167 15.11 -13.87 3.75
N LYS A 168 16.35 -14.20 3.40
CA LYS A 168 16.76 -15.56 3.00
C LYS A 168 17.21 -16.41 4.18
#